data_AF-A0A954HAY5-F1
#
_entry.id   AF-A0A954HAY5-F1
#
_cell.length_a   1.000
_cell.length_b   1.000
_cell.length_c   1.000
_cell.angle_alpha   90.00
_cell.angle_beta   90.00
_cell.angle_gamma   90.00
#
_symmetry.space_group_name_H-M   'P 1'
#
loop_
_entity.id
_entity.type
_entity.pdbx_description
1 polymer ?
#
loop_
_entity_poly.entity_id
_entity_poly.type
_entity_poly.pdbx_seq_one_letter_code
_entity_poly.pdbx_strand_id
1 'polypeptide(L)'
;MDRQNEGLSLTEKGAKLAHGLRTLFSRRDAEVEEAADHAGVIGGLASIFYFFFGLVYVVLMHAFHVLGYYYDHRHGLKEYFLDVFHHVPPRDIYIREIRVDEQTGHEIGYLKEDKWFVKLPGRCIVCGTKEDLERENYYSRIEDYSRPLIGVIFCFLICSVLGLCLGGIWVSLSAPIVGLLGGLFLGYYLRRRTEVRVEYASCNKHAGNESFPLIRQYMGNLYLLTGHKKVKDLFYKHLEEMGITRR
;
A
#
# COMPACT_ATOMS: atom_id res chain seq x y z
N MET A 1 -50.11 16.00 -60.97
CA MET A 1 -48.77 15.71 -61.53
C MET A 1 -48.77 16.17 -62.98
N ASP A 2 -47.86 17.09 -63.29
CA ASP A 2 -48.03 18.22 -64.21
C ASP A 2 -47.98 17.93 -65.71
N ARG A 3 -48.95 18.49 -66.44
CA ARG A 3 -48.92 18.72 -67.89
C ARG A 3 -48.24 20.06 -68.25
N GLN A 4 -47.07 20.36 -67.68
CA GLN A 4 -46.36 21.63 -67.94
C GLN A 4 -45.05 21.49 -68.74
N ASN A 5 -44.69 20.29 -69.24
CA ASN A 5 -43.37 20.05 -69.87
C ASN A 5 -43.38 19.81 -71.39
N GLU A 6 -44.50 20.02 -72.07
CA GLU A 6 -44.62 19.71 -73.52
C GLU A 6 -44.06 20.79 -74.46
N GLY A 7 -43.65 21.97 -73.97
CA GLY A 7 -43.14 23.06 -74.81
C GLY A 7 -41.65 23.39 -74.69
N LEU A 8 -40.89 22.71 -73.82
CA LEU A 8 -39.49 23.08 -73.55
C LEU A 8 -38.54 22.42 -74.54
N SER A 9 -37.61 23.21 -75.08
CA SER A 9 -36.53 22.72 -75.96
C SER A 9 -35.62 21.73 -75.21
N LEU A 10 -35.00 20.80 -75.95
CA LEU A 10 -34.10 19.79 -75.37
C LEU A 10 -32.98 20.41 -74.50
N THR A 11 -32.51 21.61 -74.86
CA THR A 11 -31.51 22.38 -74.13
C THR A 11 -32.02 22.91 -72.79
N GLU A 12 -33.27 23.41 -72.72
CA GLU A 12 -33.86 23.89 -71.46
C GLU A 12 -34.19 22.76 -70.49
N LYS A 13 -34.60 21.59 -71.01
CA LYS A 13 -34.78 20.38 -70.20
C LYS A 13 -33.46 19.92 -69.60
N GLY A 14 -32.38 19.97 -70.38
CA GLY A 14 -31.02 19.70 -69.91
C GLY A 14 -30.56 20.68 -68.82
N ALA A 15 -30.80 21.98 -68.99
CA ALA A 15 -30.44 23.00 -68.02
C ALA A 15 -31.19 22.86 -66.69
N LYS A 16 -32.49 22.55 -66.71
CA LYS A 16 -33.27 22.29 -65.48
C LYS A 16 -32.84 21.02 -64.77
N LEU A 17 -32.52 19.95 -65.51
CA LEU A 17 -31.97 18.72 -64.92
C LEU A 17 -30.59 18.97 -64.30
N ALA A 18 -29.71 19.70 -64.98
CA ALA A 18 -28.40 20.05 -64.45
C ALA A 18 -28.49 20.95 -63.20
N HIS A 19 -29.41 21.91 -63.19
CA HIS A 19 -29.66 22.75 -62.01
C HIS A 19 -30.23 21.94 -60.84
N GLY A 20 -31.21 21.06 -61.09
CA GLY A 20 -31.77 20.17 -60.08
C GLY A 20 -30.74 19.20 -59.48
N LEU A 21 -29.88 18.62 -60.32
CA LEU A 21 -28.76 17.78 -59.87
C LEU A 21 -27.77 18.59 -59.02
N ARG A 22 -27.40 19.81 -59.45
CA ARG A 22 -26.49 20.67 -58.69
C ARG A 22 -27.03 21.01 -57.30
N THR A 23 -28.33 21.26 -57.17
CA THR A 23 -28.97 21.51 -55.86
C THR A 23 -29.08 20.26 -54.98
N LEU A 24 -29.15 19.06 -55.55
CA LEU A 24 -29.14 17.80 -54.80
C LEU A 24 -27.75 17.47 -54.26
N PHE A 25 -26.69 17.73 -55.04
CA PHE A 25 -25.32 17.54 -54.58
C PHE A 25 -24.90 18.59 -53.55
N SER A 26 -25.28 19.87 -53.72
CA SER A 26 -24.95 20.90 -52.72
C SER A 26 -25.63 20.69 -51.36
N ARG A 27 -26.82 20.08 -51.34
CA ARG A 27 -27.54 19.77 -50.10
C ARG A 27 -26.96 18.55 -49.38
N ARG A 28 -26.49 17.56 -50.14
CA ARG A 28 -25.81 16.37 -49.60
C ARG A 28 -24.45 16.73 -48.99
N ASP A 29 -23.72 17.66 -49.59
CA ASP A 29 -22.43 18.10 -49.06
C ASP A 29 -22.61 18.85 -47.72
N ALA A 30 -23.65 19.69 -47.60
CA ALA A 30 -23.99 20.37 -46.33
C ALA A 30 -24.46 19.41 -45.23
N GLU A 31 -25.28 18.41 -45.56
CA GLU A 31 -25.72 17.38 -44.60
C GLU A 31 -24.56 16.45 -44.15
N VAL A 32 -23.57 16.21 -45.02
CA VAL A 32 -22.35 15.44 -44.70
C VAL A 32 -21.39 16.26 -43.83
N GLU A 33 -21.30 17.57 -44.04
CA GLU A 33 -20.48 18.49 -43.22
C GLU A 33 -21.07 18.65 -41.80
N GLU A 34 -22.38 18.83 -41.67
CA GLU A 34 -23.06 18.82 -40.35
C GLU A 34 -22.92 17.46 -39.63
N ALA A 35 -23.04 16.33 -40.35
CA ALA A 35 -22.86 15.01 -39.77
C ALA A 35 -21.41 14.74 -39.32
N ALA A 36 -20.41 15.29 -40.02
CA ALA A 36 -18.99 15.18 -39.66
C ALA A 36 -18.66 16.00 -38.40
N ASP A 37 -19.22 17.20 -38.28
CA ASP A 37 -19.08 18.04 -37.08
C ASP A 37 -19.73 17.39 -35.85
N HIS A 38 -20.90 16.76 -36.01
CA HIS A 38 -21.54 16.00 -34.94
C HIS A 38 -20.77 14.72 -34.57
N ALA A 39 -20.15 14.03 -35.54
CA ALA A 39 -19.31 12.86 -35.27
C ALA A 39 -18.05 13.21 -34.46
N GLY A 40 -17.44 14.37 -34.70
CA GLY A 40 -16.32 14.89 -33.91
C GLY A 40 -16.69 15.20 -32.46
N VAL A 41 -17.85 15.81 -32.23
CA VAL A 41 -18.36 16.11 -30.88
C VAL A 41 -18.74 14.84 -30.12
N ILE A 42 -19.36 13.85 -30.78
CA ILE A 42 -19.70 12.55 -30.18
C ILE A 42 -18.43 11.76 -29.83
N GLY A 43 -17.42 11.78 -30.70
CA GLY A 43 -16.11 11.18 -30.42
C GLY A 43 -15.39 11.84 -29.24
N GLY A 44 -15.46 13.18 -29.14
CA GLY A 44 -14.94 13.95 -28.01
C GLY A 44 -15.61 13.58 -26.68
N LEU A 45 -16.95 13.54 -26.64
CA LEU A 45 -17.71 13.15 -25.45
C LEU A 45 -17.44 11.70 -25.01
N ALA A 46 -17.32 10.78 -25.96
CA ALA A 46 -16.95 9.39 -25.68
C ALA A 46 -15.56 9.32 -25.02
N SER A 47 -14.57 10.07 -25.52
CA SER A 47 -13.22 10.09 -24.94
C SER A 47 -13.20 10.62 -23.50
N ILE A 48 -13.99 11.67 -23.22
CA ILE A 48 -14.15 12.23 -21.88
C ILE A 48 -14.77 11.19 -20.95
N PHE A 49 -15.82 10.50 -21.41
CA PHE A 49 -16.48 9.45 -20.64
C PHE A 49 -15.53 8.29 -20.32
N TYR A 50 -14.77 7.78 -21.30
CA TYR A 50 -13.78 6.73 -21.07
C TYR A 50 -12.66 7.17 -20.15
N PHE A 51 -12.23 8.43 -20.22
CA PHE A 51 -11.25 8.99 -19.29
C PHE A 51 -11.76 8.97 -17.84
N PHE A 52 -12.97 9.47 -17.59
CA PHE A 52 -13.56 9.45 -16.26
C PHE A 52 -13.81 8.03 -15.75
N PHE A 53 -14.28 7.13 -16.62
CA PHE A 53 -14.46 5.73 -16.26
C PHE A 53 -13.11 5.08 -15.90
N GLY A 54 -12.07 5.32 -16.68
CA GLY A 54 -10.71 4.85 -16.38
C GLY A 54 -10.18 5.41 -15.06
N LEU A 55 -10.39 6.70 -14.80
CA LEU A 55 -10.01 7.33 -13.53
C LEU A 55 -10.74 6.69 -12.35
N VAL A 56 -12.06 6.54 -12.43
CA VAL A 56 -12.89 5.91 -11.39
C VAL A 56 -12.44 4.47 -11.16
N TYR A 57 -12.20 3.71 -12.23
CA TYR A 57 -11.70 2.35 -12.13
C TYR A 57 -10.36 2.28 -11.39
N VAL A 58 -9.39 3.13 -11.74
CA VAL A 58 -8.09 3.19 -11.07
C VAL A 58 -8.25 3.56 -9.60
N VAL A 59 -9.07 4.57 -9.28
CA VAL A 59 -9.33 4.99 -7.89
C VAL A 59 -9.97 3.85 -7.08
N LEU A 60 -10.97 3.16 -7.63
CA LEU A 60 -11.62 2.03 -6.98
C LEU A 60 -10.63 0.87 -6.75
N MET A 61 -9.83 0.52 -7.76
CA MET A 61 -8.79 -0.50 -7.63
C MET A 61 -7.79 -0.17 -6.52
N HIS A 62 -7.32 1.08 -6.47
CA HIS A 62 -6.45 1.53 -5.37
C HIS A 62 -7.15 1.46 -4.01
N ALA A 63 -8.42 1.88 -3.92
CA ALA A 63 -9.19 1.77 -2.70
C ALA A 63 -9.30 0.30 -2.23
N PHE A 64 -9.57 -0.64 -3.14
CA PHE A 64 -9.59 -2.07 -2.82
C PHE A 64 -8.22 -2.58 -2.33
N HIS A 65 -7.11 -2.17 -2.96
CA HIS A 65 -5.78 -2.55 -2.50
C HIS A 65 -5.43 -1.99 -1.12
N VAL A 66 -5.80 -0.73 -0.85
CA VAL A 66 -5.59 -0.09 0.44
C VAL A 66 -6.43 -0.79 1.51
N LEU A 67 -7.73 -0.95 1.28
CA LEU A 67 -8.63 -1.61 2.23
C LEU A 67 -8.24 -3.08 2.47
N GLY A 68 -7.92 -3.82 1.40
CA GLY A 68 -7.45 -5.19 1.48
C GLY A 68 -6.18 -5.30 2.33
N TYR A 69 -5.23 -4.40 2.16
CA TYR A 69 -4.02 -4.34 2.99
C TYR A 69 -4.33 -4.23 4.49
N TYR A 70 -5.13 -3.25 4.90
CA TYR A 70 -5.46 -3.07 6.32
C TYR A 70 -6.31 -4.24 6.87
N TYR A 71 -7.15 -4.84 6.03
CA TYR A 71 -7.94 -6.01 6.41
C TYR A 71 -7.07 -7.25 6.64
N ASP A 72 -6.15 -7.53 5.73
CA ASP A 72 -5.24 -8.68 5.80
C ASP A 72 -4.26 -8.55 6.96
N HIS A 73 -3.82 -7.33 7.27
CA HIS A 73 -2.83 -7.04 8.31
C HIS A 73 -3.46 -6.59 9.64
N ARG A 74 -4.79 -6.73 9.79
CA ARG A 74 -5.54 -6.27 10.97
C ARG A 74 -5.00 -6.83 12.29
N HIS A 75 -4.50 -8.07 12.28
CA HIS A 75 -3.95 -8.72 13.46
C HIS A 75 -2.62 -8.07 13.89
N GLY A 76 -1.68 -7.88 12.96
CA GLY A 76 -0.41 -7.21 13.24
C GLY A 76 -0.59 -5.74 13.62
N LEU A 77 -1.51 -5.03 12.96
CA LEU A 77 -1.86 -3.65 13.30
C LEU A 77 -2.49 -3.55 14.70
N LYS A 78 -3.36 -4.49 15.07
CA LYS A 78 -3.96 -4.55 16.40
C LYS A 78 -2.91 -4.85 17.47
N GLU A 79 -2.01 -5.81 17.23
CA GLU A 79 -0.91 -6.11 18.14
C GLU A 79 -0.01 -4.90 18.35
N TYR A 80 0.37 -4.21 17.26
CA TYR A 80 1.12 -2.97 17.34
C TYR A 80 0.38 -1.91 18.19
N PHE A 81 -0.91 -1.69 17.92
CA PHE A 81 -1.69 -0.71 18.64
C PHE A 81 -1.74 -1.06 20.13
N LEU A 82 -1.96 -2.32 20.46
CA LEU A 82 -1.92 -2.80 21.83
C LEU A 82 -0.54 -2.59 22.47
N ASP A 83 0.56 -2.86 21.78
CA ASP A 83 1.92 -2.64 22.31
C ASP A 83 2.23 -1.15 22.57
N VAL A 84 1.66 -0.23 21.78
CA VAL A 84 1.80 1.23 22.02
C VAL A 84 1.05 1.68 23.27
N PHE A 85 -0.21 1.25 23.44
CA PHE A 85 -1.08 1.73 24.52
C PHE A 85 -0.93 0.92 25.82
N HIS A 86 -0.72 -0.39 25.70
CA HIS A 86 -0.31 -1.26 26.79
C HIS A 86 1.21 -1.38 26.77
N HIS A 87 1.89 -0.44 27.43
CA HIS A 87 3.34 -0.46 27.69
C HIS A 87 3.84 -1.70 28.47
N VAL A 88 3.03 -2.75 28.62
CA VAL A 88 3.33 -3.96 29.37
C VAL A 88 2.67 -5.19 28.71
N PRO A 89 3.24 -5.76 27.63
CA PRO A 89 3.07 -7.17 27.31
C PRO A 89 3.27 -8.02 28.56
N PRO A 90 2.59 -9.17 28.66
CA PRO A 90 2.73 -10.06 29.82
C PRO A 90 4.22 -10.34 30.09
N ARG A 91 4.64 -10.26 31.36
CA ARG A 91 6.05 -10.28 31.80
C ARG A 91 6.88 -11.38 31.15
N ASP A 92 6.28 -12.53 30.83
CA ASP A 92 6.93 -13.70 30.24
C ASP A 92 7.44 -13.50 28.80
N ILE A 93 6.90 -12.53 28.05
CA ILE A 93 7.35 -12.20 26.69
C ILE A 93 8.65 -11.38 26.77
N TYR A 94 8.68 -10.32 27.59
CA TYR A 94 9.87 -9.48 27.79
C TYR A 94 11.09 -10.23 28.35
N ILE A 95 10.86 -11.27 29.14
CA ILE A 95 11.95 -12.07 29.68
C ILE A 95 12.72 -12.77 28.55
N ARG A 96 12.09 -13.07 27.42
CA ARG A 96 12.66 -13.86 26.32
C ARG A 96 12.83 -13.10 25.00
N GLU A 97 12.36 -11.86 24.94
CA GLU A 97 12.46 -11.02 23.76
C GLU A 97 13.80 -10.27 23.69
N ILE A 98 14.50 -10.44 22.58
CA ILE A 98 15.69 -9.68 22.21
C ILE A 98 15.24 -8.49 21.37
N ARG A 99 15.49 -7.29 21.88
CA ARG A 99 15.37 -6.04 21.12
C ARG A 99 16.75 -5.65 20.57
N VAL A 100 16.79 -5.34 19.28
CA VAL A 100 17.94 -4.75 18.59
C VAL A 100 17.49 -3.44 17.97
N ASP A 101 18.02 -2.33 18.49
CA ASP A 101 17.71 -1.00 17.96
C ASP A 101 18.38 -0.79 16.60
N GLU A 102 17.80 0.06 15.74
CA GLU A 102 18.32 0.34 14.41
C GLU A 102 19.79 0.81 14.44
N GLN A 103 20.10 1.70 15.39
CA GLN A 103 21.47 2.21 15.61
C GLN A 103 22.44 1.09 15.99
N THR A 104 22.08 0.30 17.02
CA THR A 104 22.86 -0.87 17.45
C THR A 104 23.04 -1.87 16.31
N GLY A 105 22.00 -2.08 15.50
CA GLY A 105 22.03 -2.94 14.32
C GLY A 105 23.05 -2.49 13.28
N HIS A 106 23.15 -1.20 13.01
CA HIS A 106 24.19 -0.65 12.13
C HIS A 106 25.60 -0.78 12.73
N GLU A 107 25.76 -0.52 14.03
CA GLU A 107 27.07 -0.60 14.72
C GLU A 107 27.67 -2.01 14.67
N ILE A 108 26.85 -3.05 14.88
CA ILE A 108 27.28 -4.47 14.78
C ILE A 108 27.24 -5.04 13.36
N GLY A 109 26.82 -4.24 12.37
CA GLY A 109 26.64 -4.69 11.00
C GLY A 109 25.53 -5.73 10.81
N TYR A 110 24.60 -5.85 11.77
CA TYR A 110 23.38 -6.65 11.60
C TYR A 110 22.38 -5.97 10.70
N LEU A 111 22.39 -4.64 10.58
CA LEU A 111 21.57 -3.91 9.63
C LEU A 111 22.43 -3.38 8.49
N LYS A 112 22.27 -3.95 7.30
CA LYS A 112 22.96 -3.55 6.05
C LYS A 112 21.95 -3.36 4.95
N GLU A 113 22.00 -2.22 4.26
CA GLU A 113 21.12 -1.94 3.11
C GLU A 113 19.62 -2.19 3.39
N ASP A 114 19.15 -1.79 4.57
CA ASP A 114 17.78 -2.05 5.05
C ASP A 114 17.40 -3.54 5.19
N LYS A 115 18.39 -4.39 5.44
CA LYS A 115 18.19 -5.81 5.70
C LYS A 115 18.82 -6.19 7.03
N TRP A 116 18.06 -6.90 7.84
CA TRP A 116 18.51 -7.43 9.11
C TRP A 116 19.15 -8.80 8.92
N PHE A 117 20.33 -8.98 9.51
CA PHE A 117 21.13 -10.20 9.54
C PHE A 117 21.55 -10.43 10.99
N VAL A 118 20.73 -11.13 11.76
CA VAL A 118 20.99 -11.36 13.18
C VAL A 118 21.48 -12.78 13.40
N LYS A 119 22.60 -12.92 14.10
CA LYS A 119 23.12 -14.22 14.53
C LYS A 119 22.85 -14.42 16.02
N LEU A 120 22.04 -15.42 16.34
CA LEU A 120 21.75 -15.80 17.72
C LEU A 120 22.88 -16.71 18.28
N PRO A 121 23.07 -16.71 19.62
CA PRO A 121 24.13 -17.50 20.26
C PRO A 121 23.91 -19.01 20.07
N GLY A 122 24.98 -19.79 20.21
CA GLY A 122 25.00 -21.24 20.02
C GLY A 122 24.28 -22.02 21.13
N ARG A 123 22.96 -21.86 21.21
CA ARG A 123 22.05 -22.60 22.09
C ARG A 123 20.72 -22.79 21.39
N CYS A 124 20.02 -23.87 21.72
CA CYS A 124 18.68 -24.10 21.21
C CYS A 124 17.79 -22.89 21.53
N ILE A 125 17.20 -22.29 20.50
CA ILE A 125 16.33 -21.10 20.63
C ILE A 125 15.11 -21.36 21.53
N VAL A 126 14.63 -22.61 21.56
CA VAL A 126 13.42 -23.01 22.30
C VAL A 126 13.71 -23.34 23.75
N CYS A 127 14.69 -24.22 24.04
CA CYS A 127 14.95 -24.72 25.40
C CYS A 127 16.30 -24.31 26.02
N GLY A 128 17.19 -23.66 25.26
CA GLY A 128 18.47 -23.17 25.76
C GLY A 128 19.55 -24.24 26.01
N THR A 129 19.35 -25.49 25.57
CA THR A 129 20.40 -26.54 25.64
C THR A 129 21.59 -26.21 24.74
N LYS A 130 22.75 -26.81 25.03
CA LYS A 130 23.98 -26.73 24.23
C LYS A 130 24.27 -28.01 23.43
N GLU A 131 23.51 -29.07 23.71
CA GLU A 131 23.74 -30.40 23.15
C GLU A 131 22.97 -30.55 21.84
N ASP A 132 23.55 -31.32 20.91
CA ASP A 132 22.96 -31.71 19.63
C ASP A 132 22.37 -30.53 18.85
N LEU A 133 23.19 -29.51 18.64
CA LEU A 133 22.78 -28.27 18.00
C LEU A 133 23.00 -28.31 16.48
N GLU A 134 21.95 -27.96 15.74
CA GLU A 134 22.01 -27.69 14.32
C GLU A 134 21.76 -26.20 14.07
N ARG A 135 22.48 -25.62 13.11
CA ARG A 135 22.32 -24.20 12.72
C ARG A 135 21.29 -24.11 11.60
N GLU A 136 20.24 -23.33 11.86
CA GLU A 136 19.17 -23.06 10.91
C GLU A 136 19.17 -21.57 10.54
N ASN A 137 18.75 -21.29 9.30
CA ASN A 137 18.59 -19.94 8.80
C ASN A 137 17.10 -19.66 8.55
N TYR A 138 16.54 -18.71 9.28
CA TYR A 138 15.18 -18.21 9.05
C TYR A 138 15.22 -16.98 8.17
N TYR A 139 14.34 -16.94 7.17
CA TYR A 139 14.20 -15.82 6.24
C TYR A 139 12.74 -15.37 6.24
N SER A 140 12.51 -14.09 6.50
CA SER A 140 11.17 -13.50 6.43
C SER A 140 11.22 -12.06 5.94
N ARG A 141 10.10 -11.61 5.36
CA ARG A 141 9.85 -10.21 5.03
C ARG A 141 8.83 -9.68 6.02
N ILE A 142 9.24 -8.72 6.83
CA ILE A 142 8.42 -8.20 7.92
C ILE A 142 8.04 -6.77 7.59
N GLU A 143 6.80 -6.42 7.90
CA GLU A 143 6.31 -5.07 7.73
C GLU A 143 6.51 -4.26 9.00
N ASP A 144 6.94 -3.01 8.85
CA ASP A 144 6.93 -2.05 9.94
C ASP A 144 5.56 -1.37 10.02
N TYR A 145 4.70 -1.88 10.91
CA TYR A 145 3.33 -1.38 11.11
C TYR A 145 3.26 0.03 11.71
N SER A 146 4.39 0.58 12.18
CA SER A 146 4.44 1.95 12.70
C SER A 146 4.05 2.98 11.65
N ARG A 147 4.56 2.85 10.43
CA ARG A 147 4.37 3.86 9.37
C ARG A 147 2.93 3.92 8.87
N PRO A 148 2.25 2.79 8.58
CA PRO A 148 0.83 2.80 8.24
C PRO A 148 -0.05 3.45 9.30
N LEU A 149 0.24 3.22 10.59
CA LEU A 149 -0.54 3.78 11.69
C LEU A 149 -0.24 5.26 11.93
N ILE A 150 1.02 5.68 11.83
CA ILE A 150 1.38 7.11 11.88
C ILE A 150 0.64 7.87 10.78
N GLY A 151 0.59 7.35 9.55
CA GLY A 151 -0.15 7.97 8.45
C GLY A 151 -1.63 8.19 8.78
N VAL A 152 -2.29 7.18 9.34
CA VAL A 152 -3.71 7.25 9.76
C VAL A 152 -3.90 8.29 10.86
N ILE A 153 -3.10 8.22 11.93
CA ILE A 153 -3.21 9.12 13.08
C ILE A 153 -2.95 10.57 12.66
N PHE A 154 -1.88 10.80 11.88
CA PHE A 154 -1.48 12.14 11.46
C PHE A 154 -2.54 12.81 10.58
N CYS A 155 -3.03 12.13 9.55
CA CYS A 155 -4.09 12.67 8.69
C CYS A 155 -5.40 12.86 9.45
N PHE A 156 -5.78 11.93 10.32
CA PHE A 156 -6.96 12.07 11.16
C PHE A 156 -6.88 13.33 12.03
N LEU A 157 -5.76 13.55 12.71
CA LEU A 157 -5.57 14.71 13.59
C LEU A 157 -5.55 16.02 12.80
N ILE A 158 -4.79 16.09 11.70
CA ILE A 158 -4.71 17.31 10.87
C ILE A 158 -6.06 17.68 10.30
N CYS A 159 -6.78 16.74 9.70
CA CYS A 159 -8.09 17.04 9.12
C CYS A 159 -9.11 17.41 10.20
N SER A 160 -9.06 16.77 11.39
CA SER A 160 -9.92 17.13 12.51
C SER A 160 -9.66 18.57 12.98
N VAL A 161 -8.39 18.95 13.17
CA VAL A 161 -8.02 20.31 13.58
C VAL A 161 -8.41 21.33 12.51
N LEU A 162 -8.10 21.08 11.24
CA LEU A 162 -8.49 21.98 10.14
C LEU A 162 -10.00 22.10 10.01
N GLY A 163 -10.74 21.00 10.19
CA GLY A 163 -12.21 21.01 10.15
C GLY A 163 -12.85 21.80 11.28
N LEU A 164 -12.22 21.83 12.46
CA LEU A 164 -12.65 22.66 13.59
C LEU A 164 -12.27 24.14 13.41
N CYS A 165 -11.12 24.44 12.82
CA CYS A 165 -10.62 25.81 12.66
C CYS A 165 -11.23 26.55 11.45
N LEU A 166 -11.49 25.86 10.35
CA LEU A 166 -11.81 26.48 9.05
C LEU A 166 -13.26 26.22 8.58
N GLY A 167 -14.01 25.39 9.30
CA GLY A 167 -15.25 24.80 8.81
C GLY A 167 -16.51 25.21 9.61
N GLY A 168 -17.66 25.18 8.92
CA GLY A 168 -18.96 25.07 9.60
C GLY A 168 -19.20 23.66 10.14
N ILE A 169 -20.28 23.45 10.89
CA ILE A 169 -20.56 22.19 11.62
C ILE A 169 -20.47 20.92 10.74
N TRP A 170 -20.88 21.02 9.47
CA TRP A 170 -20.81 19.92 8.51
C TRP A 170 -19.38 19.55 8.10
N VAL A 171 -18.50 20.54 7.96
CA VAL A 171 -17.08 20.32 7.64
C VAL A 171 -16.38 19.72 8.86
N SER A 172 -16.66 20.23 10.06
CA SER A 172 -16.07 19.69 11.29
C SER A 172 -16.48 18.23 11.54
N LEU A 173 -17.70 17.84 11.16
CA LEU A 173 -18.18 16.45 11.26
C LEU A 173 -17.59 15.53 10.18
N SER A 174 -17.42 16.02 8.95
CA SER A 174 -16.93 15.19 7.83
C SER A 174 -15.40 15.12 7.73
N ALA A 175 -14.68 16.14 8.20
CA ALA A 175 -13.22 16.21 8.09
C ALA A 175 -12.48 15.04 8.76
N PRO A 176 -12.87 14.54 9.95
CA PRO A 176 -12.22 13.37 10.54
C PRO A 176 -12.35 12.11 9.67
N ILE A 177 -13.48 11.92 8.98
CA ILE A 177 -13.71 10.78 8.08
C ILE A 177 -12.79 10.90 6.85
N VAL A 178 -12.72 12.10 6.27
CA VAL A 178 -11.80 12.38 5.14
C VAL A 178 -10.35 12.17 5.58
N GLY A 179 -9.98 12.61 6.79
CA GLY A 179 -8.66 12.40 7.36
C GLY A 179 -8.32 10.93 7.61
N LEU A 180 -9.30 10.14 8.08
CA LEU A 180 -9.14 8.70 8.25
C LEU A 180 -8.86 8.03 6.89
N LEU A 181 -9.68 8.32 5.88
CA LEU A 181 -9.50 7.76 4.53
C LEU A 181 -8.16 8.20 3.92
N GLY A 182 -7.86 9.49 3.93
CA GLY A 182 -6.58 10.02 3.45
C GLY A 182 -5.38 9.41 4.19
N GLY A 183 -5.53 9.18 5.49
CA GLY A 183 -4.54 8.54 6.34
C GLY A 183 -4.31 7.07 6.03
N LEU A 184 -5.35 6.30 5.66
CA LEU A 184 -5.20 4.92 5.18
C LEU A 184 -4.39 4.89 3.88
N PHE A 185 -4.66 5.80 2.94
CA PHE A 185 -3.88 5.90 1.71
C PHE A 185 -2.44 6.31 1.99
N LEU A 186 -2.22 7.37 2.78
CA LEU A 186 -0.88 7.83 3.14
C LEU A 186 -0.09 6.73 3.84
N GLY A 187 -0.70 6.07 4.83
CA GLY A 187 -0.09 4.97 5.57
C GLY A 187 0.27 3.78 4.68
N TYR A 188 -0.61 3.41 3.74
CA TYR A 188 -0.34 2.36 2.75
C TYR A 188 0.89 2.67 1.89
N TYR A 189 1.05 3.92 1.43
CA TYR A 189 2.20 4.31 0.60
C TYR A 189 3.49 4.48 1.40
N LEU A 190 3.39 4.79 2.70
CA LEU A 190 4.54 4.88 3.61
C LEU A 190 5.00 3.51 4.13
N ARG A 191 4.25 2.43 3.87
CA ARG A 191 4.60 1.08 4.34
C ARG A 191 6.01 0.69 3.88
N ARG A 192 6.76 0.06 4.76
CA ARG A 192 8.09 -0.48 4.46
C ARG A 192 8.11 -1.96 4.81
N ARG A 193 8.65 -2.75 3.89
CA ARG A 193 8.94 -4.17 4.11
C ARG A 193 10.45 -4.32 4.25
N THR A 194 10.87 -4.97 5.31
CA THR A 194 12.28 -5.17 5.63
C THR A 194 12.58 -6.66 5.56
N GLU A 195 13.67 -7.03 4.88
CA GLU A 195 14.11 -8.43 4.85
C GLU A 195 14.85 -8.73 6.16
N VAL A 196 14.46 -9.81 6.83
CA VAL A 196 15.08 -10.27 8.07
C VAL A 196 15.59 -11.68 7.90
N ARG A 197 16.87 -11.85 8.21
CA ARG A 197 17.58 -13.13 8.23
C ARG A 197 18.08 -13.39 9.63
N VAL A 198 17.68 -14.51 10.20
CA VAL A 198 18.09 -14.91 11.55
C VAL A 198 18.77 -16.26 11.48
N GLU A 199 20.05 -16.29 11.85
CA GLU A 199 20.78 -17.54 12.05
C GLU A 199 20.64 -17.95 13.52
N TYR A 200 20.00 -19.08 13.78
CA TYR A 200 19.79 -19.60 15.13
C TYR A 200 20.22 -21.07 15.23
N ALA A 201 20.36 -21.55 16.47
CA ALA A 201 20.59 -22.97 16.71
C ALA A 201 19.30 -23.61 17.25
N SER A 202 18.95 -24.77 16.74
CA SER A 202 17.90 -25.66 17.25
C SER A 202 18.58 -26.93 17.80
N CYS A 203 17.93 -27.65 18.70
CA CYS A 203 18.40 -29.00 19.05
C CYS A 203 17.53 -30.02 18.34
N ASN A 204 17.98 -31.27 18.18
CA ASN A 204 17.22 -32.32 17.48
C ASN A 204 15.75 -32.47 17.94
N LYS A 205 15.46 -32.22 19.24
CA LYS A 205 14.09 -32.27 19.79
C LYS A 205 13.19 -31.11 19.32
N HIS A 206 13.78 -30.00 18.90
CA HIS A 206 13.11 -28.78 18.45
C HIS A 206 13.47 -28.42 17.01
N ALA A 207 14.17 -29.29 16.30
CA ALA A 207 14.48 -29.11 14.89
C ALA A 207 13.16 -29.02 14.10
N GLY A 208 13.07 -28.03 13.21
CA GLY A 208 11.85 -27.81 12.41
C GLY A 208 10.64 -27.27 13.19
N ASN A 209 10.80 -26.80 14.43
CA ASN A 209 9.70 -26.12 15.13
C ASN A 209 9.46 -24.73 14.52
N GLU A 210 8.38 -24.58 13.75
CA GLU A 210 8.00 -23.33 13.06
C GLU A 210 7.58 -22.19 14.01
N SER A 211 7.39 -22.47 15.31
CA SER A 211 6.96 -21.45 16.28
C SER A 211 8.05 -20.42 16.61
N PHE A 212 9.32 -20.72 16.32
CA PHE A 212 10.46 -19.86 16.64
C PHE A 212 11.47 -19.82 15.48
N PRO A 213 12.13 -18.67 15.23
CA PRO A 213 11.99 -17.38 15.92
C PRO A 213 10.70 -16.64 15.52
N LEU A 214 10.02 -16.04 16.50
CA LEU A 214 8.96 -15.08 16.21
C LEU A 214 9.57 -13.68 16.13
N ILE A 215 9.40 -13.03 14.98
CA ILE A 215 10.07 -11.78 14.65
C ILE A 215 9.05 -10.68 14.42
N ARG A 216 9.30 -9.51 15.00
CA ARG A 216 8.49 -8.29 14.82
C ARG A 216 9.41 -7.09 14.58
N GLN A 217 8.93 -6.12 13.82
CA GLN A 217 9.62 -4.84 13.63
C GLN A 217 8.73 -3.70 14.13
N TYR A 218 9.32 -2.78 14.87
CA TYR A 218 8.62 -1.63 15.42
C TYR A 218 9.52 -0.40 15.39
N MET A 219 9.08 0.66 14.68
CA MET A 219 9.79 1.95 14.60
C MET A 219 11.26 1.77 14.20
N GLY A 220 11.52 0.96 13.17
CA GLY A 220 12.87 0.61 12.74
C GLY A 220 13.57 -0.47 13.58
N ASN A 221 13.21 -0.65 14.85
CA ASN A 221 13.84 -1.62 15.75
C ASN A 221 13.33 -3.05 15.49
N LEU A 222 14.21 -4.04 15.68
CA LEU A 222 13.90 -5.45 15.50
C LEU A 222 13.68 -6.13 16.86
N TYR A 223 12.61 -6.92 16.95
CA TYR A 223 12.23 -7.67 18.13
C TYR A 223 12.20 -9.16 17.77
N LEU A 224 12.97 -9.96 18.51
CA LEU A 224 13.15 -11.39 18.31
C LEU A 224 12.73 -12.12 19.57
N LEU A 225 11.62 -12.84 19.51
CA LEU A 225 11.17 -13.66 20.64
C LEU A 225 11.88 -15.02 20.61
N THR A 226 12.58 -15.33 21.69
CA THR A 226 13.17 -16.64 21.92
C THR A 226 12.28 -17.50 22.80
N GLY A 227 12.43 -18.82 22.75
CA GLY A 227 11.71 -19.71 23.67
C GLY A 227 12.29 -19.72 25.08
N HIS A 228 13.58 -19.39 25.24
CA HIS A 228 14.30 -19.49 26.51
C HIS A 228 15.14 -18.25 26.88
N LYS A 229 14.98 -17.75 28.11
CA LYS A 229 15.68 -16.56 28.65
C LYS A 229 17.20 -16.58 28.47
N LYS A 230 17.86 -17.71 28.74
CA LYS A 230 19.32 -17.88 28.57
C LYS A 230 19.84 -17.50 27.17
N VAL A 231 19.05 -17.65 26.11
CA VAL A 231 19.44 -17.26 24.75
C VAL A 231 19.55 -15.74 24.67
N LYS A 232 18.52 -15.04 25.19
CA LYS A 232 18.52 -13.59 25.34
C LYS A 232 19.68 -13.09 26.18
N ASP A 233 19.87 -13.66 27.37
CA ASP A 233 20.91 -13.21 28.30
C ASP A 233 22.31 -13.36 27.69
N LEU A 234 22.57 -14.42 26.93
CA LEU A 234 23.84 -14.60 26.22
C LEU A 234 24.00 -13.69 25.02
N PHE A 235 22.91 -13.41 24.30
CA PHE A 235 22.94 -12.44 23.22
C PHE A 235 23.34 -11.06 23.75
N TYR A 236 22.73 -10.62 24.86
CA TYR A 236 23.09 -9.34 25.47
C TYR A 236 24.49 -9.33 26.07
N LYS A 237 24.92 -10.42 26.72
CA LYS A 237 26.30 -10.54 27.19
C LYS A 237 27.30 -10.39 26.04
N HIS A 238 27.02 -10.96 24.88
CA HIS A 238 27.86 -10.80 23.69
C HIS A 238 27.88 -9.35 23.18
N LEU A 239 26.74 -8.65 23.20
CA LEU A 239 26.70 -7.22 22.87
C LEU A 239 27.53 -6.38 23.84
N GLU A 240 27.46 -6.68 25.15
CA GLU A 240 28.27 -6.02 26.18
C GLU A 240 29.77 -6.28 25.97
N GLU A 241 30.15 -7.52 25.62
CA GLU A 241 31.54 -7.88 25.27
C GLU A 241 32.05 -7.12 24.03
N MET A 242 31.17 -6.70 23.13
CA MET A 242 31.49 -5.83 21.99
C MET A 242 31.50 -4.33 22.34
N GLY A 243 31.28 -3.97 23.61
CA GLY A 243 31.28 -2.58 24.09
C GLY A 243 29.97 -1.83 23.84
N ILE A 244 28.90 -2.52 23.45
CA ILE A 244 27.61 -1.90 23.13
C ILE A 244 26.77 -1.89 24.40
N THR A 245 26.57 -0.70 24.93
CA THR A 245 25.78 -0.50 26.14
C THR A 245 24.31 -0.35 25.81
N ARG A 246 23.47 -1.04 26.60
CA ARG A 246 22.01 -0.97 26.48
C ARG A 246 21.55 0.45 26.81
N ARG A 247 20.93 1.14 25.84
CA ARG A 247 20.17 2.37 26.09
C ARG A 247 18.69 2.05 26.33
#